data_AF-A0AA92LZR2-F1
#
_entry.id   AF-A0AA92LZR2-F1
#
_cell.length_a   1.000
_cell.length_b   1.000
_cell.length_c   1.000
_cell.angle_alpha   90.00
_cell.angle_beta   90.00
_cell.angle_gamma   90.00
#
_symmetry.space_group_name_H-M   'P 1'
#
loop_
_entity.id
_entity.type
_entity.pdbx_description
1 polymer ?
#
loop_
_entity_poly.entity_id
_entity_poly.type
_entity_poly.pdbx_seq_one_letter_code
_entity_poly.pdbx_strand_id
1 'polypeptide(L)'
;MPAESRGTPFHIGELAARTGRTVHAIRWYETQGLVPGVARDEGGRRLYGEPHVGWLDLMERLRRTGMSIAEMREYTALAVQGKSTLRQRRDMLAAHRERVTGTIAEWKRALTLVESKIGFYDEWMASGHRPLPIPAESGGTATAARPRARRRKAAAAPPTPQ
;
A
#
# COMPACT_ATOMS: atom_id res chain seq x y z
N MET A 1 -8.71 -17.25 9.38
CA MET A 1 -9.43 -18.02 8.36
C MET A 1 -10.68 -17.29 8.02
N PRO A 2 -10.97 -17.04 6.74
CA PRO A 2 -12.26 -16.50 6.41
C PRO A 2 -13.31 -17.58 6.75
N ALA A 3 -14.30 -17.16 7.52
CA ALA A 3 -15.24 -18.03 8.22
C ALA A 3 -16.03 -18.93 7.25
N GLU A 4 -16.42 -20.09 7.75
CA GLU A 4 -17.33 -21.10 7.18
C GLU A 4 -18.06 -20.64 5.90
N SER A 5 -17.65 -21.22 4.77
CA SER A 5 -18.23 -20.95 3.45
C SER A 5 -19.71 -21.35 3.46
N ARG A 6 -20.60 -20.36 3.65
CA ARG A 6 -22.01 -20.48 3.28
C ARG A 6 -22.13 -20.27 1.78
N GLY A 7 -21.73 -21.28 1.00
CA GLY A 7 -21.81 -21.23 -0.46
C GLY A 7 -21.15 -22.44 -1.10
N THR A 8 -21.71 -22.88 -2.23
CA THR A 8 -21.15 -23.95 -3.06
C THR A 8 -19.75 -23.56 -3.53
N PRO A 9 -18.72 -24.40 -3.31
CA PRO A 9 -17.38 -24.10 -3.77
C PRO A 9 -17.33 -24.02 -5.29
N PHE A 10 -16.47 -23.16 -5.82
CA PHE A 10 -16.36 -22.87 -7.24
C PHE A 10 -14.90 -22.75 -7.71
N HIS A 11 -14.66 -22.83 -9.02
CA HIS A 11 -13.33 -22.82 -9.60
C HIS A 11 -12.82 -21.40 -9.92
N ILE A 12 -11.56 -21.31 -10.35
CA ILE A 12 -10.86 -20.03 -10.61
C ILE A 12 -11.55 -19.14 -11.65
N GLY A 13 -12.27 -19.72 -12.62
CA GLY A 13 -13.03 -18.97 -13.63
C GLY A 13 -14.19 -18.19 -13.02
N GLU A 14 -14.92 -18.81 -12.10
CA GLU A 14 -16.00 -18.16 -11.36
C GLU A 14 -15.44 -17.10 -10.41
N LEU A 15 -14.31 -17.39 -9.74
CA LEU A 15 -13.64 -16.40 -8.89
C LEU A 15 -13.17 -15.18 -9.71
N ALA A 16 -12.65 -15.39 -10.91
CA ALA A 16 -12.27 -14.35 -11.86
C ALA A 16 -13.48 -13.48 -12.23
N ALA A 17 -14.60 -14.10 -12.59
CA ALA A 17 -15.85 -13.39 -12.92
C ALA A 17 -16.36 -12.57 -11.73
N ARG A 18 -16.46 -13.17 -10.53
CA ARG A 18 -16.96 -12.50 -9.32
C ARG A 18 -16.08 -11.35 -8.84
N THR A 19 -14.77 -11.50 -8.99
CA THR A 19 -13.81 -10.48 -8.55
C THR A 19 -13.50 -9.46 -9.66
N GLY A 20 -13.98 -9.66 -10.89
CA GLY A 20 -13.61 -8.83 -12.04
C GLY A 20 -12.11 -8.86 -12.36
N ARG A 21 -11.41 -9.94 -11.96
CA ARG A 21 -9.95 -10.09 -12.12
C ARG A 21 -9.65 -11.17 -13.14
N THR A 22 -8.51 -11.07 -13.80
CA THR A 22 -8.06 -12.13 -14.71
C THR A 22 -7.62 -13.37 -13.91
N VAL A 23 -7.76 -14.54 -14.51
CA VAL A 23 -7.23 -15.80 -13.93
C VAL A 23 -5.72 -15.68 -13.65
N HIS A 24 -4.99 -14.99 -14.52
CA HIS A 24 -3.56 -14.75 -14.34
C HIS A 24 -3.28 -13.93 -13.06
N ALA A 25 -4.05 -12.86 -12.82
CA ALA A 25 -3.91 -12.06 -11.60
C ALA A 25 -4.19 -12.88 -10.35
N ILE A 26 -5.24 -13.72 -10.35
CA ILE A 26 -5.54 -14.61 -9.22
C ILE A 26 -4.39 -15.59 -8.98
N ARG A 27 -3.88 -16.24 -10.03
CA ARG A 27 -2.73 -17.15 -9.90
C ARG A 27 -1.50 -16.44 -9.37
N TRP A 28 -1.27 -15.20 -9.78
CA TRP A 28 -0.19 -14.39 -9.23
C TRP A 28 -0.34 -14.21 -7.71
N TYR A 29 -1.54 -13.87 -7.21
CA TYR A 29 -1.80 -13.77 -5.77
C TYR A 29 -1.55 -15.11 -5.05
N GLU A 30 -1.91 -16.24 -5.65
CA GLU A 30 -1.60 -17.56 -5.09
C GLU A 30 -0.09 -17.82 -5.02
N THR A 31 0.65 -17.52 -6.08
CA THR A 31 2.12 -17.71 -6.13
C THR A 31 2.83 -16.85 -5.08
N GLN A 32 2.29 -15.66 -4.78
CA GLN A 32 2.82 -14.81 -3.70
C GLN A 32 2.43 -15.31 -2.28
N GLY A 33 1.64 -16.37 -2.17
CA GLY A 33 1.16 -16.89 -0.89
C GLY A 33 0.10 -16.01 -0.23
N LEU A 34 -0.63 -15.22 -1.02
CA LEU A 34 -1.62 -14.25 -0.55
C LEU A 34 -3.05 -14.78 -0.54
N VAL A 35 -3.27 -16.04 -0.93
CA VAL A 35 -4.60 -16.68 -0.93
C VAL A 35 -4.54 -17.94 -0.06
N PRO A 36 -4.82 -17.83 1.25
CA PRO A 36 -4.81 -18.97 2.15
C PRO A 36 -6.10 -19.79 2.05
N GLY A 37 -6.05 -21.07 2.41
CA GLY A 37 -7.27 -21.88 2.59
C GLY A 37 -7.91 -22.39 1.30
N VAL A 38 -7.16 -22.45 0.20
CA VAL A 38 -7.65 -23.01 -1.07
C VAL A 38 -7.76 -24.54 -0.94
N ALA A 39 -8.99 -25.04 -0.98
CA ALA A 39 -9.28 -26.46 -0.98
C ALA A 39 -8.99 -27.08 -2.36
N ARG A 40 -8.97 -28.41 -2.42
CA ARG A 40 -8.90 -29.16 -3.69
C ARG A 40 -10.07 -30.13 -3.78
N ASP A 41 -10.60 -30.30 -4.99
CA ASP A 41 -11.57 -31.37 -5.28
C ASP A 41 -10.87 -32.74 -5.43
N GLU A 42 -11.66 -33.79 -5.62
CA GLU A 42 -11.18 -35.17 -5.83
C GLU A 42 -10.29 -35.31 -7.08
N GLY A 43 -10.46 -34.42 -8.07
CA GLY A 43 -9.63 -34.31 -9.26
C GLY A 43 -8.37 -33.45 -9.09
N GLY A 44 -8.08 -32.98 -7.86
CA GLY A 44 -6.92 -32.15 -7.55
C GLY A 44 -7.03 -30.68 -8.00
N ARG A 45 -8.19 -30.24 -8.49
CA ARG A 45 -8.44 -28.86 -8.93
C ARG A 45 -8.75 -27.97 -7.74
N ARG A 46 -8.28 -26.72 -7.80
CA ARG A 46 -8.51 -25.73 -6.74
C ARG A 46 -9.98 -25.34 -6.64
N LEU A 47 -10.46 -25.30 -5.41
CA LEU A 47 -11.80 -24.87 -5.03
C LEU A 47 -11.70 -23.61 -4.15
N TYR A 48 -12.47 -22.62 -4.55
CA TYR A 48 -12.66 -21.35 -3.87
C TYR A 48 -14.08 -21.28 -3.34
N GLY A 49 -14.33 -20.27 -2.52
CA GLY A 49 -15.62 -20.02 -1.89
C GLY A 49 -15.76 -18.53 -1.66
N GLU A 50 -16.94 -18.11 -1.23
CA GLU A 50 -17.28 -16.69 -1.05
C GLU A 50 -16.27 -15.90 -0.19
N PRO A 51 -15.77 -16.45 0.94
CA PRO A 51 -14.55 -15.98 1.62
C PRO A 51 -13.40 -15.43 0.76
N HIS A 52 -13.09 -16.10 -0.34
CA HIS A 52 -11.95 -15.77 -1.19
C HIS A 52 -12.21 -14.52 -2.03
N VAL A 53 -13.47 -14.21 -2.34
CA VAL A 53 -13.86 -13.02 -3.12
C VAL A 53 -13.50 -11.76 -2.34
N GLY A 54 -14.00 -11.64 -1.11
CA GLY A 54 -13.71 -10.50 -0.24
C GLY A 54 -12.23 -10.41 0.14
N TRP A 55 -11.56 -11.57 0.30
CA TRP A 55 -10.12 -11.61 0.59
C TRP A 55 -9.28 -11.05 -0.56
N LEU A 56 -9.56 -11.45 -1.80
CA LEU A 56 -8.88 -10.90 -2.99
C LEU A 56 -9.18 -9.41 -3.19
N ASP A 57 -10.39 -8.96 -2.82
CA ASP A 57 -10.70 -7.54 -2.86
C ASP A 57 -9.84 -6.74 -1.87
N LEU A 58 -9.71 -7.24 -0.64
CA LEU A 58 -8.83 -6.64 0.35
C LEU A 58 -7.37 -6.61 -0.11
N MET A 59 -6.82 -7.74 -0.58
CA MET A 59 -5.41 -7.82 -1.01
C MET A 59 -5.11 -6.85 -2.15
N GLU A 60 -6.01 -6.70 -3.12
CA GLU A 60 -5.84 -5.73 -4.21
C GLU A 60 -5.87 -4.29 -3.70
N ARG A 61 -6.82 -3.95 -2.81
CA ARG A 61 -6.90 -2.60 -2.24
C ARG A 61 -5.63 -2.26 -1.49
N LEU A 62 -5.17 -3.13 -0.60
CA LEU A 62 -3.92 -2.96 0.15
C LEU A 62 -2.72 -2.76 -0.78
N ARG A 63 -2.62 -3.57 -1.84
CA ARG A 63 -1.55 -3.43 -2.83
C ARG A 63 -1.61 -2.09 -3.56
N ARG A 64 -2.80 -1.68 -4.04
CA ARG A 64 -3.00 -0.41 -4.76
C ARG A 64 -2.72 0.81 -3.89
N THR A 65 -2.99 0.71 -2.58
CA THR A 65 -2.71 1.78 -1.61
C THR A 65 -1.29 1.72 -1.04
N GLY A 66 -0.40 0.92 -1.63
CA GLY A 66 1.03 0.96 -1.34
C GLY A 66 1.49 0.02 -0.21
N MET A 67 0.67 -0.94 0.23
CA MET A 67 1.16 -2.00 1.10
C MET A 67 2.09 -2.93 0.31
N SER A 68 3.27 -3.20 0.86
CA SER A 68 4.25 -4.07 0.23
C SER A 68 3.79 -5.53 0.21
N ILE A 69 4.31 -6.32 -0.73
CA ILE A 69 4.04 -7.76 -0.78
C ILE A 69 4.48 -8.46 0.51
N ALA A 70 5.57 -8.00 1.13
CA ALA A 70 6.05 -8.54 2.40
C ALA A 70 5.02 -8.35 3.54
N GLU A 71 4.49 -7.13 3.69
CA GLU A 71 3.46 -6.82 4.69
C GLU A 71 2.16 -7.60 4.42
N MET A 72 1.76 -7.75 3.15
CA MET A 72 0.58 -8.54 2.79
C MET A 72 0.77 -10.04 3.12
N ARG A 73 1.98 -10.59 2.95
CA ARG A 73 2.31 -11.97 3.33
C ARG A 73 2.28 -12.14 4.85
N GLU A 74 2.81 -11.19 5.61
CA GLU A 74 2.70 -11.18 7.06
C GLU A 74 1.24 -11.15 7.53
N TYR A 75 0.44 -10.23 6.97
CA TYR A 75 -0.99 -10.14 7.27
C TYR A 75 -1.73 -11.47 6.96
N THR A 76 -1.38 -12.10 5.83
CA THR A 76 -1.93 -13.41 5.44
C THR A 76 -1.55 -14.51 6.43
N ALA A 77 -0.27 -14.56 6.84
CA ALA A 77 0.22 -15.53 7.82
C ALA A 77 -0.47 -15.39 9.18
N LEU A 78 -0.69 -14.15 9.64
CA LEU A 78 -1.46 -13.88 10.85
C LEU A 78 -2.92 -14.33 10.70
N ALA A 79 -3.53 -14.10 9.54
CA ALA A 79 -4.92 -14.48 9.30
C ALA A 79 -5.13 -16.00 9.34
N VAL A 80 -4.13 -16.78 8.90
CA VAL A 80 -4.13 -18.25 8.99
C VAL A 80 -4.19 -18.71 10.45
N GLN A 81 -3.47 -18.06 11.37
CA GLN A 81 -3.44 -18.42 12.80
C GLN A 81 -4.77 -18.19 13.54
N GLY A 82 -5.73 -17.50 12.92
CA GLY A 82 -7.08 -17.36 13.46
C GLY A 82 -7.19 -16.32 14.58
N LYS A 83 -7.99 -16.62 15.61
CA LYS A 83 -8.45 -15.60 16.59
C LYS A 83 -7.32 -15.02 17.45
N SER A 84 -6.23 -15.75 17.68
CA SER A 84 -5.09 -15.32 18.50
C SER A 84 -4.39 -14.06 17.97
N THR A 85 -4.45 -13.82 16.65
CA THR A 85 -3.74 -12.71 15.98
C THR A 85 -4.63 -11.53 15.61
N LEU A 86 -5.88 -11.48 16.09
CA LEU A 86 -6.84 -10.43 15.72
C LEU A 86 -6.30 -9.02 16.00
N ARG A 87 -5.63 -8.84 17.14
CA ARG A 87 -5.03 -7.55 17.52
C ARG A 87 -3.92 -7.14 16.55
N GLN A 88 -2.97 -8.03 16.28
CA GLN A 88 -1.87 -7.77 15.35
C GLN A 88 -2.37 -7.40 13.95
N ARG A 89 -3.35 -8.14 13.43
CA ARG A 89 -3.97 -7.85 12.13
C ARG A 89 -4.64 -6.47 12.10
N ARG A 90 -5.39 -6.14 13.15
CA ARG A 90 -6.02 -4.82 13.28
C ARG A 90 -4.98 -3.72 13.31
N ASP A 91 -3.88 -3.90 14.04
CA ASP A 91 -2.85 -2.87 14.18
C ASP A 91 -2.05 -2.67 12.89
N MET A 92 -1.77 -3.73 12.13
CA MET A 92 -1.19 -3.61 10.79
C MET A 92 -2.10 -2.78 9.85
N LEU A 93 -3.41 -3.06 9.85
CA LEU A 93 -4.36 -2.30 9.03
C LEU A 93 -4.50 -0.85 9.51
N ALA A 94 -4.44 -0.59 10.81
CA ALA A 94 -4.47 0.76 11.36
C ALA A 94 -3.21 1.54 10.97
N ALA A 95 -2.03 0.94 11.06
CA ALA A 95 -0.79 1.58 10.61
C ALA A 95 -0.80 1.87 9.10
N HIS A 96 -1.35 0.95 8.30
CA HIS A 96 -1.53 1.19 6.87
C HIS A 96 -2.53 2.32 6.60
N ARG A 97 -3.65 2.37 7.32
CA ARG A 97 -4.63 3.45 7.24
C ARG A 97 -3.97 4.82 7.44
N GLU A 98 -3.14 4.98 8.47
CA GLU A 98 -2.44 6.25 8.73
C GLU A 98 -1.49 6.67 7.59
N ARG A 99 -0.81 5.71 6.95
CA ARG A 99 0.00 6.01 5.76
C ARG A 99 -0.87 6.51 4.61
N VAL A 100 -1.96 5.82 4.32
CA VAL A 100 -2.88 6.16 3.22
C VAL A 100 -3.53 7.52 3.43
N THR A 101 -4.00 7.82 4.66
CA THR A 101 -4.59 9.13 4.97
C THR A 101 -3.56 10.25 4.85
N GLY A 102 -2.30 10.00 5.24
CA GLY A 102 -1.18 10.93 5.02
C GLY A 102 -0.97 11.24 3.54
N THR A 103 -0.89 10.22 2.68
CA THR A 103 -0.76 10.40 1.22
C THR A 103 -1.95 11.15 0.63
N ILE A 104 -3.18 10.83 1.04
CA ILE A 104 -4.38 11.55 0.57
C ILE A 104 -4.30 13.03 0.93
N ALA A 105 -3.88 13.37 2.16
CA ALA A 105 -3.75 14.75 2.59
C ALA A 105 -2.69 15.51 1.77
N GLU A 106 -1.57 14.87 1.45
CA GLU A 106 -0.53 15.43 0.58
C GLU A 106 -1.06 15.69 -0.84
N TRP A 107 -1.72 14.70 -1.46
CA TRP A 107 -2.27 14.84 -2.79
C TRP A 107 -3.36 15.91 -2.88
N LYS A 108 -4.18 16.06 -1.84
CA LYS A 108 -5.16 17.14 -1.76
C LYS A 108 -4.49 18.52 -1.76
N ARG A 109 -3.41 18.71 -0.98
CA ARG A 109 -2.64 19.96 -0.99
C ARG A 109 -2.02 20.24 -2.35
N ALA A 110 -1.44 19.23 -2.99
CA ALA A 110 -0.89 19.35 -4.33
C ALA A 110 -1.97 19.72 -5.37
N LEU A 111 -3.15 19.09 -5.27
CA LEU A 111 -4.29 19.38 -6.15
C LEU A 111 -4.75 20.84 -6.00
N THR A 112 -4.87 21.36 -4.78
CA THR A 112 -5.23 22.76 -4.54
C THR A 112 -4.26 23.74 -5.22
N LEU A 113 -2.96 23.45 -5.20
CA LEU A 113 -1.97 24.28 -5.90
C LEU A 113 -2.15 24.21 -7.42
N VAL A 114 -2.41 23.03 -7.96
CA VAL A 114 -2.66 22.84 -9.41
C VAL A 114 -3.93 23.57 -9.83
N GLU A 115 -5.02 23.44 -9.08
CA GLU A 115 -6.29 24.16 -9.32
C GLU A 115 -6.10 25.68 -9.29
N SER A 116 -5.32 26.17 -8.31
CA SER A 116 -4.97 27.59 -8.24
C SER A 116 -4.17 28.04 -9.47
N LYS A 117 -3.27 27.18 -9.99
CA LYS A 117 -2.52 27.46 -11.23
C LYS A 117 -3.39 27.47 -12.46
N ILE A 118 -4.40 26.59 -12.53
CA ILE A 118 -5.39 26.61 -13.61
C ILE A 118 -6.13 27.95 -13.57
N GLY A 119 -6.68 28.35 -12.41
CA GLY A 119 -7.38 29.63 -12.26
C GLY A 119 -6.53 30.86 -12.61
N PHE A 120 -5.25 30.83 -12.24
CA PHE A 120 -4.29 31.87 -12.65
C PHE A 120 -4.20 32.03 -14.18
N TYR A 121 -4.16 30.91 -14.92
CA TYR A 121 -4.11 30.98 -16.38
C TYR A 121 -5.46 31.38 -16.98
N ASP A 122 -6.57 30.92 -16.42
CA ASP A 122 -7.91 31.31 -16.86
C ASP A 122 -8.12 32.82 -16.75
N GLU A 123 -7.70 33.42 -15.63
CA GLU A 123 -7.75 34.87 -15.42
C GLU A 123 -6.85 35.63 -16.40
N TRP A 124 -5.65 35.10 -16.68
CA TRP A 124 -4.75 35.72 -17.65
C TRP A 124 -5.37 35.69 -19.06
N MET A 125 -5.89 34.54 -19.48
CA MET A 125 -6.53 34.40 -20.79
C MET A 125 -7.74 35.33 -20.93
N ALA A 126 -8.51 35.54 -19.85
CA ALA A 126 -9.68 36.41 -19.86
C ALA A 126 -9.34 37.90 -19.83
N SER A 127 -8.36 38.31 -19.04
CA SER A 127 -8.01 39.73 -18.82
C SER A 127 -6.96 40.28 -19.78
N GLY A 128 -6.22 39.40 -20.47
CA GLY A 128 -5.06 39.74 -21.30
C GLY A 128 -3.81 40.16 -20.51
N HIS A 129 -3.90 40.25 -19.18
CA HIS A 129 -2.82 40.68 -18.30
C HIS A 129 -2.47 39.58 -17.31
N ARG A 130 -1.18 39.45 -17.01
CA ARG A 130 -0.69 38.40 -16.11
C ARG A 130 -1.16 38.69 -14.67
N PRO A 131 -1.93 37.79 -14.03
CA PRO A 131 -2.34 37.95 -12.65
C PRO A 131 -1.16 37.88 -11.67
N LEU A 132 -1.42 38.16 -10.40
CA LEU A 132 -0.38 38.04 -9.38
C LEU A 132 0.00 36.57 -9.15
N PRO A 133 1.29 36.27 -8.87
CA PRO A 133 1.72 34.92 -8.58
C PRO A 133 0.98 34.36 -7.36
N ILE A 134 0.51 33.12 -7.49
CA ILE A 134 -0.07 32.37 -6.37
C ILE A 134 0.95 32.34 -5.23
N PRO A 135 0.58 32.82 -4.02
CA PRO A 135 1.47 32.80 -2.87
C PRO A 135 1.96 31.38 -2.62
N ALA A 136 3.25 31.22 -2.35
CA ALA A 136 3.76 29.94 -1.88
C ALA A 136 3.07 29.63 -0.54
N GLU A 137 2.35 28.52 -0.49
CA GLU A 137 1.78 27.95 0.73
C GLU A 137 2.85 28.01 1.84
N SER A 138 2.68 28.92 2.81
CA SER A 138 3.59 29.08 3.94
C SER A 138 3.32 27.97 4.95
N GLY A 139 3.59 26.73 4.57
CA GLY A 139 3.30 25.53 5.36
C GLY A 139 4.59 24.83 5.77
N GLY A 140 5.05 25.09 7.00
CA GLY A 140 6.27 24.54 7.54
C GLY A 140 6.33 23.01 7.54
N THR A 141 7.45 22.48 7.07
CA THR A 141 8.09 21.34 7.73
C THR A 141 9.52 21.74 8.02
N ALA A 142 9.81 21.94 9.30
CA ALA A 142 11.17 21.96 9.80
C ALA A 142 11.81 20.63 9.39
N THR A 143 12.63 20.67 8.34
CA THR A 143 13.54 19.58 8.04
C THR A 143 14.50 19.50 9.23
N ALA A 144 14.36 18.45 10.03
CA ALA A 144 15.21 18.22 11.18
C ALA A 144 16.66 18.16 10.69
N ALA A 145 17.43 19.18 11.03
CA ALA A 145 18.87 19.23 10.81
C ALA A 145 19.52 18.02 11.49
N ARG A 146 19.94 17.07 10.67
CA ARG A 146 20.73 15.91 11.09
C ARG A 146 22.07 16.42 11.63
N PRO A 147 22.48 16.09 12.87
CA PRO A 147 23.72 16.61 13.41
C PRO A 147 24.90 16.01 12.64
N ARG A 148 25.77 16.87 12.11
CA ARG A 148 27.05 16.47 11.50
C ARG A 148 27.89 15.76 12.56
N ALA A 149 28.03 14.44 12.43
CA ALA A 149 28.99 13.67 13.20
C ALA A 149 30.41 14.22 12.93
N ARG A 150 31.08 14.68 13.99
CA ARG A 150 32.50 15.04 13.98
C ARG A 150 33.31 13.83 13.49
N ARG A 151 33.98 13.97 12.36
CA ARG A 151 35.10 13.07 11.98
C ARG A 151 36.20 13.22 13.03
N ARG A 152 36.34 12.25 13.93
CA ARG A 152 37.56 12.06 14.70
C ARG A 152 38.65 11.58 13.74
N LYS A 153 39.69 12.40 13.57
CA LYS A 153 40.92 12.06 12.88
C LYS A 153 41.70 11.11 13.78
N ALA A 154 41.72 9.82 13.46
CA ALA A 154 42.64 8.88 14.08
C ALA A 154 44.02 9.14 13.47
N ALA A 155 44.94 9.66 14.28
CA ALA A 155 46.34 9.76 13.93
C ALA A 155 46.95 8.35 13.99
N ALA A 156 47.47 7.88 12.86
CA ALA A 156 48.31 6.70 12.78
C ALA A 156 49.64 6.98 13.51
N ALA A 157 50.06 6.02 14.34
CA ALA A 157 51.36 6.01 14.99
C ALA A 157 52.48 5.86 13.93
N PRO A 158 53.68 6.43 14.17
CA PRO A 158 54.79 6.35 13.23
C PRO A 158 55.46 4.95 13.25
N PRO A 159 56.11 4.52 12.17
CA PRO A 159 56.88 3.28 12.18
C PRO A 159 58.20 3.47 12.93
N THR A 160 58.53 2.48 13.77
CA THR A 160 59.83 2.32 14.43
C THR A 160 60.94 2.09 13.39
N PRO A 161 62.11 2.74 13.49
CA PRO A 161 63.23 2.45 12.59
C PRO A 161 64.15 1.37 13.18
N GLN A 162 64.53 0.46 12.27
CA GLN A 162 65.55 -0.61 12.32
C GLN A 162 65.30 -1.80 13.24
#